data_AF-A0A7R9DSV2-F1
#
_entry.id   AF-A0A7R9DSV2-F1
#
_cell.length_a   1.000
_cell.length_b   1.000
_cell.length_c   1.000
_cell.angle_alpha   90.00
_cell.angle_beta   90.00
_cell.angle_gamma   90.00
#
_symmetry.space_group_name_H-M   'P 1'
#
loop_
_entity.id
_entity.type
_entity.pdbx_description
1 polymer ?
#
loop_
_entity_poly.entity_id
_entity_poly.type
_entity_poly.pdbx_seq_one_letter_code
_entity_poly.pdbx_strand_id
1 'polypeptide(L)'
;QLERRFSRQSLTLITDTGHHINIDTNTRHVTVNGKKKELPLLVGGSTRVVRSGAKLLVSTEYGVSMSCDLHHDLCVVDLSEWFHGRTGGLLGPLDTGVSGTLTLPDGTPTRDVTDLARAWRVGHPGSCSESNAPPTDQHPDTQEGKELCRGLYQDFDSPLITCHDEVDYAPYYAMCLEDMSRAKDPEGALCASAALYITECNRRGMEVAMPQGCGHCPLPDGSTLSPGEVQVFDGNSPHSADTVLIVEQASCLQGLQLSQLTDKLDSALNLAGLINNRYSVVGFGGDRFPEPQTYTVDGEIWLGRRALNKAFR
;
A
#
# COMPACT_ATOMS: atom_id res chain seq x y z
N GLN A 1 -9.87 -0.58 31.71
CA GLN A 1 -10.01 -1.73 30.80
C GLN A 1 -9.06 -1.50 29.65
N LEU A 2 -8.21 -2.46 29.28
CA LEU A 2 -7.37 -2.32 28.09
C LEU A 2 -8.29 -2.36 26.86
N GLU A 3 -8.43 -1.23 26.16
CA GLU A 3 -9.07 -1.18 24.85
C GLU A 3 -8.30 -2.12 23.90
N ARG A 4 -8.96 -3.20 23.46
CA ARG A 4 -8.39 -4.09 22.45
C ARG A 4 -8.50 -3.42 21.10
N ARG A 5 -7.36 -2.90 20.64
CA ARG A 5 -7.13 -2.28 19.33
C ARG A 5 -7.33 -3.32 18.23
N PHE A 6 -8.20 -3.04 17.26
CA PHE A 6 -8.23 -3.77 15.99
C PHE A 6 -7.54 -2.88 14.96
N SER A 7 -6.32 -3.25 14.56
CA SER A 7 -5.69 -2.72 13.37
C SER A 7 -5.45 -3.88 12.42
N ARG A 8 -5.55 -3.63 11.11
CA ARG A 8 -5.12 -4.61 10.12
C ARG A 8 -3.63 -4.85 10.35
N GLN A 9 -3.28 -6.05 10.80
CA GLN A 9 -1.89 -6.42 11.06
C GLN A 9 -1.21 -6.95 9.80
N SER A 10 -1.98 -7.68 8.99
CA SER A 10 -1.47 -8.26 7.76
C SER A 10 -2.61 -8.58 6.82
N LEU A 11 -2.25 -8.73 5.55
CA LEU A 11 -3.10 -9.30 4.53
C LEU A 11 -2.47 -10.60 4.04
N THR A 12 -3.25 -11.67 4.00
CA THR A 12 -2.78 -13.00 3.58
C THR A 12 -3.48 -13.42 2.30
N LEU A 13 -2.72 -13.64 1.24
CA LEU A 13 -3.16 -14.30 0.01
C LEU A 13 -2.79 -15.78 0.08
N ILE A 14 -3.77 -16.66 -0.11
CA ILE A 14 -3.55 -18.10 -0.30
C ILE A 14 -3.68 -18.39 -1.80
N THR A 15 -2.61 -18.87 -2.42
CA THR A 15 -2.58 -19.16 -3.85
C THR A 15 -3.30 -20.47 -4.18
N ASP A 16 -3.64 -20.67 -5.45
CA ASP A 16 -4.12 -21.94 -6.02
C ASP A 16 -3.18 -23.13 -5.73
N THR A 17 -1.89 -22.86 -5.66
CA THR A 17 -0.80 -23.79 -5.32
C THR A 17 -0.62 -24.02 -3.81
N GLY A 18 -1.44 -23.39 -2.96
CA GLY A 18 -1.41 -23.55 -1.51
C GLY A 18 -0.28 -22.78 -0.81
N HIS A 19 0.33 -21.79 -1.46
CA HIS A 19 1.28 -20.90 -0.81
C HIS A 19 0.56 -19.80 -0.04
N HIS A 20 1.01 -19.54 1.18
CA HIS A 20 0.52 -18.47 2.04
C HIS A 20 1.47 -17.28 1.91
N ILE A 21 1.04 -16.24 1.20
CA ILE A 21 1.76 -14.98 1.04
C ILE A 21 1.16 -13.99 2.02
N ASN A 22 1.91 -13.65 3.07
CA ASN A 22 1.47 -12.69 4.07
C ASN A 22 2.24 -11.38 3.93
N ILE A 23 1.51 -10.28 3.84
CA ILE A 23 2.01 -8.91 3.79
C ILE A 23 1.73 -8.30 5.15
N ASP A 24 2.79 -8.03 5.92
CA ASP A 24 2.68 -7.27 7.16
C ASP A 24 2.54 -5.79 6.82
N THR A 25 1.42 -5.19 7.18
CA THR A 25 1.10 -3.79 6.84
C THR A 25 1.88 -2.79 7.69
N ASN A 26 2.39 -3.21 8.85
CA ASN A 26 3.19 -2.36 9.74
C ASN A 26 4.67 -2.40 9.36
N THR A 27 5.20 -3.61 9.13
CA THR A 27 6.64 -3.80 8.85
C THR A 27 6.95 -3.85 7.36
N ARG A 28 5.93 -3.87 6.50
CA ARG A 28 6.04 -3.93 5.04
C ARG A 28 6.74 -5.18 4.51
N HIS A 29 7.04 -6.13 5.39
CA HIS A 29 7.67 -7.40 5.04
C HIS A 29 6.68 -8.34 4.37
N VAL A 30 7.21 -9.12 3.43
CA VAL A 30 6.50 -10.25 2.85
C VAL A 30 7.04 -11.54 3.43
N THR A 31 6.14 -12.43 3.85
CA THR A 31 6.48 -13.80 4.18
C THR A 31 5.76 -14.77 3.25
N VAL A 32 6.45 -15.84 2.88
CA VAL A 32 5.87 -16.96 2.14
C VAL A 32 6.00 -18.20 2.99
N ASN A 33 4.86 -18.80 3.35
CA ASN A 33 4.80 -19.95 4.25
C ASN A 33 5.57 -19.70 5.56
N GLY A 34 5.41 -18.50 6.13
CA GLY A 34 6.05 -18.07 7.38
C GLY A 34 7.53 -17.68 7.28
N LYS A 35 8.14 -17.73 6.09
CA LYS A 35 9.54 -17.32 5.88
C LYS A 35 9.61 -15.96 5.22
N LYS A 36 10.37 -15.01 5.79
CA LYS A 36 10.64 -13.70 5.19
C LYS A 36 11.25 -13.85 3.78
N LYS A 37 10.80 -13.01 2.86
CA LYS A 37 11.26 -12.93 1.48
C LYS A 37 11.45 -11.49 1.06
N GLU A 38 12.42 -11.29 0.18
CA GLU A 38 12.62 -10.02 -0.51
C GLU A 38 11.89 -10.02 -1.84
N LEU A 39 11.59 -8.81 -2.33
CA LEU A 39 10.97 -8.54 -3.61
C LEU A 39 12.03 -8.08 -4.62
N PRO A 40 11.82 -8.27 -5.93
CA PRO A 40 10.68 -8.95 -6.54
C PRO A 40 10.71 -10.48 -6.33
N LEU A 41 9.53 -11.10 -6.24
CA LEU A 41 9.39 -12.53 -5.96
C LEU A 41 8.38 -13.20 -6.89
N LEU A 42 8.72 -14.40 -7.37
CA LEU A 42 7.81 -15.30 -8.06
C LEU A 42 7.53 -16.52 -7.15
N VAL A 43 6.28 -16.67 -6.72
CA VAL A 43 5.81 -17.73 -5.82
C VAL A 43 5.04 -18.75 -6.63
N GLY A 44 5.34 -20.05 -6.44
CA GLY A 44 4.65 -21.14 -7.12
C GLY A 44 4.79 -21.15 -8.65
N GLY A 45 5.66 -20.30 -9.22
CA GLY A 45 5.83 -20.14 -10.67
C GLY A 45 4.84 -19.20 -11.35
N SER A 46 3.72 -18.84 -10.71
CA SER A 46 2.61 -18.11 -11.34
C SER A 46 2.18 -16.84 -10.58
N THR A 47 2.61 -16.66 -9.33
CA THR A 47 2.22 -15.51 -8.50
C THR A 47 3.40 -14.55 -8.34
N ARG A 48 3.30 -13.39 -8.99
CA ARG A 48 4.28 -12.32 -8.94
C ARG A 48 3.97 -11.36 -7.81
N VAL A 49 4.97 -11.07 -6.97
CA VAL A 49 4.91 -10.08 -5.89
C VAL A 49 6.03 -9.07 -6.09
N VAL A 50 5.70 -7.79 -6.23
CA VAL A 50 6.67 -6.72 -6.52
C VAL A 50 6.38 -5.47 -5.69
N ARG A 51 7.40 -4.61 -5.57
CA ARG A 51 7.32 -3.34 -4.86
C ARG A 51 7.41 -2.18 -5.86
N SER A 52 6.51 -1.21 -5.73
CA SER A 52 6.55 0.04 -6.49
C SER A 52 6.30 1.22 -5.53
N GLY A 53 7.39 1.85 -5.07
CA GLY A 53 7.31 2.90 -4.06
C GLY A 53 6.65 2.42 -2.76
N ALA A 54 5.60 3.11 -2.30
CA ALA A 54 4.81 2.68 -1.15
C ALA A 54 3.89 1.48 -1.43
N LYS A 55 3.67 1.14 -2.70
CA LYS A 55 2.74 0.09 -3.11
C LYS A 55 3.40 -1.27 -3.19
N LEU A 56 2.67 -2.28 -2.74
CA LEU A 56 2.97 -3.68 -2.96
C LEU A 56 1.95 -4.23 -3.95
N LEU A 57 2.45 -4.80 -5.05
CA LEU A 57 1.64 -5.32 -6.13
C LEU A 57 1.76 -6.84 -6.17
N VAL A 58 0.63 -7.53 -6.17
CA VAL A 58 0.52 -8.97 -6.40
C VAL A 58 -0.26 -9.19 -7.68
N SER A 59 0.21 -10.09 -8.53
CA SER A 59 -0.51 -10.51 -9.73
C SER A 59 -0.34 -12.01 -9.93
N THR A 60 -1.40 -12.67 -10.35
CA THR A 60 -1.42 -14.10 -10.63
C THR A 60 -1.81 -14.34 -12.08
N GLU A 61 -1.27 -15.41 -12.68
CA GLU A 61 -1.64 -15.80 -14.06
C GLU A 61 -3.11 -16.18 -14.20
N TYR A 62 -3.75 -16.62 -13.10
CA TYR A 62 -5.17 -16.98 -13.07
C TYR A 62 -6.11 -15.78 -12.89
N GLY A 63 -5.60 -14.54 -12.98
CA GLY A 63 -6.43 -13.33 -13.07
C GLY A 63 -6.87 -12.76 -11.72
N VAL A 64 -6.06 -12.93 -10.68
CA VAL A 64 -6.20 -12.18 -9.42
C VAL A 64 -5.05 -11.19 -9.33
N SER A 65 -5.36 -9.91 -9.13
CA SER A 65 -4.37 -8.89 -8.83
C SER A 65 -4.74 -8.11 -7.58
N MET A 66 -3.73 -7.61 -6.90
CA MET A 66 -3.90 -6.83 -5.70
C MET A 66 -2.86 -5.72 -5.66
N SER A 67 -3.30 -4.50 -5.36
CA SER A 67 -2.46 -3.33 -5.14
C SER A 67 -2.70 -2.83 -3.73
N CYS A 68 -1.70 -2.93 -2.88
CA CYS A 68 -1.73 -2.42 -1.52
C CYS A 68 -0.84 -1.19 -1.39
N ASP A 69 -1.45 -0.01 -1.27
CA ASP A 69 -0.80 1.20 -0.81
C ASP A 69 -0.66 1.16 0.71
N LEU A 70 0.54 0.82 1.16
CA LEU A 70 0.83 0.65 2.59
C LEU A 70 0.96 1.99 3.32
N HIS A 71 1.05 3.11 2.61
CA HIS A 71 1.08 4.44 3.24
C HIS A 71 -0.33 4.87 3.65
N HIS A 72 -1.31 4.67 2.78
CA HIS A 72 -2.71 5.03 3.01
C HIS A 72 -3.56 3.89 3.61
N ASP A 73 -2.92 2.80 4.06
CA ASP A 73 -3.55 1.55 4.51
C ASP A 73 -4.61 0.99 3.53
N LEU A 74 -4.48 1.27 2.24
CA LEU A 74 -5.45 0.92 1.22
C LEU A 74 -5.00 -0.31 0.43
N CYS A 75 -5.85 -1.34 0.35
CA CYS A 75 -5.61 -2.47 -0.55
C CYS A 75 -6.80 -2.65 -1.47
N VAL A 76 -6.51 -2.80 -2.75
CA VAL A 76 -7.52 -3.02 -3.78
C VAL A 76 -7.24 -4.35 -4.46
N VAL A 77 -8.28 -5.17 -4.58
CA VAL A 77 -8.23 -6.49 -5.22
C VAL A 77 -9.07 -6.43 -6.48
N ASP A 78 -8.45 -6.82 -7.59
CA ASP A 78 -9.08 -6.93 -8.89
C ASP A 78 -9.13 -8.40 -9.30
N LEU A 79 -10.27 -8.80 -9.84
CA LEU A 79 -10.53 -10.16 -10.28
C LEU A 79 -10.92 -10.12 -11.76
N SER A 80 -10.38 -11.06 -12.52
CA SER A 80 -10.81 -11.31 -13.89
C SER A 80 -12.28 -11.72 -13.94
N GLU A 81 -12.96 -11.42 -15.05
CA GLU A 81 -14.35 -11.81 -15.31
C GLU A 81 -14.60 -13.32 -15.19
N TRP A 82 -13.55 -14.16 -15.30
CA TRP A 82 -13.63 -15.60 -15.03
C TRP A 82 -14.14 -15.96 -13.62
N PHE A 83 -14.05 -15.02 -12.67
CA PHE A 83 -14.56 -15.17 -11.31
C PHE A 83 -16.03 -14.75 -11.15
N HIS A 84 -16.71 -14.32 -12.22
CA HIS A 84 -18.11 -13.91 -12.16
C HIS A 84 -19.00 -15.01 -11.54
N GLY A 85 -19.75 -14.65 -10.50
CA GLY A 85 -20.59 -15.57 -9.73
C GLY A 85 -19.84 -16.66 -8.95
N ARG A 86 -18.50 -16.57 -8.82
CA ARG A 86 -17.64 -17.59 -8.18
C ARG A 86 -16.93 -17.10 -6.93
N THR A 87 -17.16 -15.86 -6.51
CA THR A 87 -16.60 -15.32 -5.27
C THR A 87 -17.60 -15.42 -4.13
N GLY A 88 -17.08 -15.40 -2.91
CA GLY A 88 -17.84 -15.30 -1.68
C GLY A 88 -16.96 -14.68 -0.60
N GLY A 89 -17.55 -13.92 0.31
CA GLY A 89 -16.82 -13.22 1.35
C GLY A 89 -17.48 -11.91 1.74
N LEU A 90 -16.72 -11.08 2.45
CA LEU A 90 -17.13 -9.74 2.87
C LEU A 90 -17.44 -8.81 1.68
N LEU A 91 -16.83 -9.06 0.52
CA LEU A 91 -17.07 -8.30 -0.72
C LEU A 91 -18.22 -8.89 -1.57
N GLY A 92 -18.86 -9.97 -1.09
CA GLY A 92 -19.95 -10.63 -1.79
C GLY A 92 -19.52 -11.41 -3.05
N PRO A 93 -20.52 -11.95 -3.79
CA PRO A 93 -20.31 -12.52 -5.11
C PRO A 93 -19.99 -11.43 -6.15
N LEU A 94 -19.11 -11.74 -7.10
CA LEU A 94 -18.81 -10.90 -8.24
C LEU A 94 -19.93 -11.05 -9.26
N ASP A 95 -21.05 -10.37 -9.04
CA ASP A 95 -22.20 -10.34 -9.93
C ASP A 95 -22.40 -8.94 -10.56
N THR A 96 -23.27 -8.84 -11.57
CA THR A 96 -23.50 -7.59 -12.31
C THR A 96 -24.62 -6.74 -11.71
N GLY A 97 -25.02 -7.01 -10.46
CA GLY A 97 -26.18 -6.39 -9.84
C GLY A 97 -25.87 -5.84 -8.46
N VAL A 98 -26.35 -4.64 -8.15
CA VAL A 98 -26.35 -4.13 -6.77
C VAL A 98 -27.45 -4.87 -6.00
N SER A 99 -27.17 -6.09 -5.53
CA SER A 99 -28.05 -6.73 -4.56
C SER A 99 -27.80 -6.06 -3.21
N GLY A 100 -28.79 -5.33 -2.69
CA GLY A 100 -28.73 -4.72 -1.35
C GLY A 100 -28.75 -5.75 -0.20
N THR A 101 -28.37 -6.99 -0.48
CA THR A 101 -28.41 -8.15 0.40
C THR A 101 -27.04 -8.79 0.42
N LEU A 102 -26.43 -8.79 1.60
CA LEU A 102 -25.15 -9.43 1.85
C LEU A 102 -25.38 -10.94 1.99
N THR A 103 -24.45 -11.77 1.53
CA THR A 103 -24.63 -13.23 1.53
C THR A 103 -23.75 -13.88 2.61
N LEU A 104 -24.36 -14.65 3.50
CA LEU A 104 -23.67 -15.45 4.51
C LEU A 104 -23.01 -16.70 3.86
N PRO A 105 -22.05 -17.38 4.52
CA PRO A 105 -21.36 -18.54 3.96
C PRO A 105 -22.28 -19.71 3.57
N ASP A 106 -23.46 -19.83 4.20
CA ASP A 106 -24.46 -20.84 3.90
C ASP A 106 -25.41 -20.44 2.74
N GLY A 107 -25.17 -19.28 2.13
CA GLY A 107 -25.98 -18.72 1.04
C GLY A 107 -27.21 -17.92 1.51
N THR A 108 -27.45 -17.80 2.81
CA THR A 108 -28.58 -17.02 3.31
C THR A 108 -28.31 -15.51 3.25
N PRO A 109 -29.32 -14.68 2.91
CA PRO A 109 -29.14 -13.24 2.86
C PRO A 109 -29.19 -12.61 4.25
N THR A 110 -28.38 -11.57 4.47
CA THR A 110 -28.44 -10.67 5.62
C THR A 110 -28.40 -9.20 5.19
N ARG A 111 -28.89 -8.33 6.06
CA ARG A 111 -28.73 -6.86 5.95
C ARG A 111 -27.84 -6.30 7.06
N ASP A 112 -27.45 -7.14 8.01
CA ASP A 112 -26.58 -6.74 9.12
C ASP A 112 -25.12 -7.04 8.77
N VAL A 113 -24.33 -5.98 8.64
CA VAL A 113 -22.88 -6.05 8.36
C VAL A 113 -22.14 -6.78 9.49
N THR A 114 -22.64 -6.69 10.73
CA THR A 114 -22.07 -7.39 11.89
C THR A 114 -22.24 -8.89 11.75
N ASP A 115 -23.42 -9.34 11.33
CA ASP A 115 -23.69 -10.77 11.11
C ASP A 115 -22.87 -11.30 9.94
N LEU A 116 -22.74 -10.51 8.86
CA LEU A 116 -21.85 -10.84 7.75
C LEU A 116 -20.41 -11.03 8.23
N ALA A 117 -19.86 -10.05 8.96
CA ALA A 117 -18.48 -10.08 9.45
C ALA A 117 -18.23 -11.26 10.40
N ARG A 118 -19.20 -11.57 11.27
CA ARG A 118 -19.12 -12.73 12.18
C ARG A 118 -19.08 -14.05 11.40
N ALA A 119 -19.94 -14.19 10.39
CA ALA A 119 -20.09 -15.44 9.66
C ALA A 119 -18.88 -15.76 8.77
N TRP A 120 -18.24 -14.74 8.19
CA TRP A 120 -17.05 -14.89 7.35
C TRP A 120 -15.71 -14.93 8.12
N ARG A 121 -15.75 -15.03 9.45
CA ARG A 121 -14.55 -15.10 10.29
C ARG A 121 -13.73 -16.37 9.99
N VAL A 122 -12.43 -16.19 9.73
CA VAL A 122 -11.44 -17.27 9.58
C VAL A 122 -10.60 -17.39 10.84
N GLY A 123 -10.37 -18.62 11.33
CA GLY A 123 -9.58 -18.90 12.54
C GLY A 123 -10.26 -19.88 13.49
N HIS A 124 -9.62 -20.16 14.63
CA HIS A 124 -10.19 -21.05 15.66
C HIS A 124 -11.22 -20.32 16.54
N PRO A 125 -12.26 -21.00 17.03
CA PRO A 125 -13.16 -20.42 18.03
C PRO A 125 -12.38 -19.85 19.21
N GLY A 126 -12.57 -18.57 19.51
CA GLY A 126 -11.83 -17.85 20.56
C GLY A 126 -10.54 -17.14 20.11
N SER A 127 -10.11 -17.26 18.85
CA SER A 127 -8.94 -16.54 18.32
C SER A 127 -9.18 -15.05 18.09
N CYS A 128 -10.44 -14.61 18.10
CA CYS A 128 -10.84 -13.22 17.93
C CYS A 128 -11.96 -12.88 18.93
N SER A 129 -11.83 -11.76 19.65
CA SER A 129 -12.90 -11.25 20.52
C SER A 129 -13.85 -10.36 19.72
N GLU A 130 -15.15 -10.61 19.79
CA GLU A 130 -16.22 -9.77 19.22
C GLU A 130 -16.34 -8.46 20.01
N SER A 131 -15.35 -7.58 19.94
CA SER A 131 -15.48 -6.25 20.50
C SER A 131 -15.88 -5.29 19.40
N ASN A 132 -17.16 -5.31 19.04
CA ASN A 132 -17.81 -4.28 18.24
C ASN A 132 -18.21 -3.08 19.09
N ALA A 133 -17.60 -2.90 20.27
CA ALA A 133 -17.77 -1.66 21.00
C ALA A 133 -17.28 -0.55 20.05
N PRO A 134 -18.14 0.41 19.66
CA PRO A 134 -17.65 1.60 19.00
C PRO A 134 -16.49 2.13 19.86
N PRO A 135 -15.39 2.62 19.26
CA PRO A 135 -14.32 3.23 20.03
C PRO A 135 -14.96 4.15 21.07
N THR A 136 -14.70 3.90 22.35
CA THR A 136 -15.16 4.77 23.44
C THR A 136 -14.62 6.19 23.25
N ASP A 137 -13.53 6.30 22.48
CA ASP A 137 -13.09 7.50 21.80
C ASP A 137 -13.92 7.75 20.54
N GLN A 138 -15.22 8.01 20.68
CA GLN A 138 -15.87 8.88 19.69
C GLN A 138 -15.17 10.22 19.85
N HIS A 139 -14.22 10.52 18.94
CA HIS A 139 -13.86 11.90 18.76
C HIS A 139 -15.18 12.62 18.46
N PRO A 140 -15.49 13.75 19.12
CA PRO A 140 -16.70 14.48 18.78
C PRO A 140 -16.64 14.71 17.27
N ASP A 141 -17.74 14.44 16.58
CA ASP A 141 -17.96 14.79 15.19
C ASP A 141 -17.52 16.25 14.98
N THR A 142 -16.23 16.46 14.70
CA THR A 142 -15.65 17.79 14.83
C THR A 142 -16.08 18.54 13.59
N GLN A 143 -16.58 19.75 13.79
CA GLN A 143 -16.84 20.69 12.71
C GLN A 143 -15.62 20.77 11.77
N GLU A 144 -14.41 20.67 12.32
CA GLU A 144 -13.14 20.57 11.60
C GLU A 144 -13.06 19.36 10.65
N GLY A 145 -13.38 18.15 11.10
CA GLY A 145 -13.35 16.96 10.24
C GLY A 145 -14.33 17.05 9.06
N LYS A 146 -15.52 17.63 9.30
CA LYS A 146 -16.48 17.91 8.22
C LYS A 146 -15.96 18.93 7.23
N GLU A 147 -15.29 19.98 7.71
CA GLU A 147 -14.70 21.01 6.87
C GLU A 147 -13.54 20.46 6.03
N LEU A 148 -12.70 19.58 6.58
CA LEU A 148 -11.65 18.89 5.84
C LEU A 148 -12.21 17.96 4.75
N CYS A 149 -13.22 17.14 5.07
CA CYS A 149 -13.90 16.32 4.07
C CYS A 149 -14.58 17.19 2.99
N ARG A 150 -15.16 18.35 3.37
CA ARG A 150 -15.73 19.30 2.41
C ARG A 150 -14.63 19.86 1.49
N GLY A 151 -13.48 20.22 2.07
CA GLY A 151 -12.31 20.68 1.34
C GLY A 151 -11.84 19.68 0.29
N LEU A 152 -11.91 18.38 0.57
CA LEU A 152 -11.55 17.36 -0.41
C LEU A 152 -12.57 17.20 -1.55
N TYR A 153 -13.86 17.20 -1.24
CA TYR A 153 -14.90 16.72 -2.16
C TYR A 153 -15.90 17.78 -2.63
N GLN A 154 -15.81 19.03 -2.18
CA GLN A 154 -16.79 20.08 -2.53
C GLN A 154 -16.14 21.41 -2.86
N ASP A 155 -14.95 21.70 -2.32
CA ASP A 155 -14.24 22.94 -2.63
C ASP A 155 -13.64 22.87 -4.05
N PHE A 156 -13.84 23.93 -4.85
CA PHE A 156 -13.49 23.96 -6.27
C PHE A 156 -11.98 23.90 -6.57
N ASP A 157 -11.15 24.23 -5.59
CA ASP A 157 -9.69 24.18 -5.67
C ASP A 157 -9.12 22.79 -5.34
N SER A 158 -9.97 21.86 -4.89
CA SER A 158 -9.56 20.47 -4.70
C SER A 158 -9.20 19.81 -6.04
N PRO A 159 -8.07 19.07 -6.11
CA PRO A 159 -7.75 18.30 -7.31
C PRO A 159 -8.80 17.22 -7.62
N LEU A 160 -9.56 16.74 -6.62
CA LEU A 160 -10.53 15.66 -6.76
C LEU A 160 -11.74 16.06 -7.62
N ILE A 161 -12.08 17.36 -7.69
CA ILE A 161 -13.22 17.90 -8.44
C ILE A 161 -13.17 17.47 -9.91
N THR A 162 -11.97 17.35 -10.47
CA THR A 162 -11.75 16.98 -11.88
C THR A 162 -12.31 15.61 -12.26
N CYS A 163 -12.56 14.73 -11.29
CA CYS A 163 -13.06 13.38 -11.52
C CYS A 163 -14.55 13.20 -11.22
N HIS A 164 -15.23 14.22 -10.66
CA HIS A 164 -16.63 14.10 -10.23
C HIS A 164 -17.59 13.73 -11.38
N ASP A 165 -17.28 14.12 -12.60
CA ASP A 165 -18.09 13.79 -13.78
C ASP A 165 -17.97 12.31 -14.18
N GLU A 166 -16.89 11.63 -13.78
CA GLU A 166 -16.59 10.24 -14.13
C GLU A 166 -16.88 9.25 -12.98
N VAL A 167 -16.78 9.71 -11.73
CA VAL A 167 -16.99 8.90 -10.52
C VAL A 167 -17.88 9.67 -9.54
N ASP A 168 -18.93 9.03 -9.05
CA ASP A 168 -19.77 9.59 -7.99
C ASP A 168 -18.96 9.68 -6.68
N TYR A 169 -18.68 10.90 -6.24
CA TYR A 169 -17.88 11.16 -5.04
C TYR A 169 -18.68 10.96 -3.74
N ALA A 170 -20.01 10.91 -3.78
CA ALA A 170 -20.84 10.91 -2.57
C ALA A 170 -20.55 9.75 -1.60
N PRO A 171 -20.31 8.49 -2.04
CA PRO A 171 -19.91 7.41 -1.16
C PRO A 171 -18.56 7.65 -0.46
N TYR A 172 -17.61 8.28 -1.16
CA TYR A 172 -16.27 8.56 -0.66
C TYR A 172 -16.29 9.73 0.35
N TYR A 173 -17.11 10.74 0.09
CA TYR A 173 -17.38 11.81 1.04
C TYR A 173 -18.05 11.29 2.32
N ALA A 174 -19.05 10.40 2.19
CA ALA A 174 -19.68 9.77 3.35
C ALA A 174 -18.70 8.93 4.17
N MET A 175 -17.84 8.15 3.50
CA MET A 175 -16.75 7.40 4.13
C MET A 175 -15.78 8.33 4.87
N CYS A 176 -15.37 9.45 4.26
CA CYS A 176 -14.52 10.44 4.91
C CYS A 176 -15.12 10.94 6.23
N LEU A 177 -16.41 11.31 6.22
CA LEU A 177 -17.10 11.78 7.42
C LEU A 177 -17.15 10.71 8.52
N GLU A 178 -17.44 9.46 8.14
CA GLU A 178 -17.47 8.34 9.10
C GLU A 178 -16.09 8.06 9.69
N ASP A 179 -15.06 7.95 8.85
CA ASP A 179 -13.69 7.66 9.29
C ASP A 179 -13.15 8.77 10.18
N MET A 180 -13.32 10.04 9.79
CA MET A 180 -12.92 11.20 10.59
C MET A 180 -13.58 11.24 11.97
N SER A 181 -14.83 10.79 12.08
CA SER A 181 -15.54 10.74 13.37
C SER A 181 -14.99 9.71 14.36
N ARG A 182 -14.20 8.74 13.88
CA ARG A 182 -13.66 7.61 14.67
C ARG A 182 -12.14 7.58 14.70
N ALA A 183 -11.49 8.44 13.92
CA ALA A 183 -10.06 8.40 13.69
C ALA A 183 -9.27 8.87 14.91
N LYS A 184 -8.29 8.06 15.34
CA LYS A 184 -7.20 8.52 16.22
C LYS A 184 -6.11 9.27 15.45
N ASP A 185 -6.05 9.06 14.15
CA ASP A 185 -5.18 9.74 13.18
C ASP A 185 -6.07 10.38 12.10
N PRO A 186 -6.51 11.64 12.32
CA PRO A 186 -7.42 12.32 11.39
C PRO A 186 -6.82 12.53 10.00
N GLU A 187 -5.53 12.82 9.89
CA GLU A 187 -4.87 13.00 8.59
C GLU A 187 -4.87 11.68 7.80
N GLY A 188 -4.46 10.58 8.43
CA GLY A 188 -4.49 9.26 7.80
C GLY A 188 -5.89 8.86 7.34
N ALA A 189 -6.92 9.11 8.14
CA ALA A 189 -8.32 8.83 7.80
C ALA A 189 -8.83 9.68 6.62
N LEU A 190 -8.56 10.98 6.65
CA LEU A 190 -8.87 11.91 5.56
C LEU A 190 -8.27 11.43 4.23
N CYS A 191 -6.97 11.09 4.27
CA CYS A 191 -6.19 10.77 3.09
C CYS A 191 -6.43 9.35 2.56
N ALA A 192 -6.83 8.41 3.40
CA ALA A 192 -7.27 7.09 2.96
C ALA A 192 -8.50 7.19 2.04
N SER A 193 -9.48 8.03 2.39
CA SER A 193 -10.67 8.25 1.55
C SER A 193 -10.29 8.83 0.17
N ALA A 194 -9.41 9.84 0.17
CA ALA A 194 -8.92 10.48 -1.05
C ALA A 194 -8.13 9.49 -1.93
N ALA A 195 -7.24 8.69 -1.34
CA ALA A 195 -6.46 7.69 -2.06
C ALA A 195 -7.34 6.64 -2.75
N LEU A 196 -8.43 6.22 -2.08
CA LEU A 196 -9.41 5.29 -2.66
C LEU A 196 -10.18 5.95 -3.81
N TYR A 197 -10.62 7.20 -3.65
CA TYR A 197 -11.28 7.95 -4.73
C TYR A 197 -10.36 8.12 -5.95
N ILE A 198 -9.12 8.56 -5.74
CA ILE A 198 -8.10 8.69 -6.80
C ILE A 198 -7.83 7.34 -7.48
N THR A 199 -7.85 6.23 -6.74
CA THR A 199 -7.68 4.91 -7.34
C THR A 199 -8.80 4.58 -8.33
N GLU A 200 -10.06 4.91 -7.99
CA GLU A 200 -11.19 4.73 -8.91
C GLU A 200 -11.14 5.71 -10.09
N CYS A 201 -10.76 6.97 -9.85
CA CYS A 201 -10.54 7.95 -10.92
C CYS A 201 -9.51 7.47 -11.95
N ASN A 202 -8.37 6.96 -11.49
CA ASN A 202 -7.33 6.43 -12.36
C ASN A 202 -7.83 5.23 -13.20
N ARG A 203 -8.75 4.41 -12.67
CA ARG A 203 -9.40 3.33 -13.44
C ARG A 203 -10.29 3.85 -14.56
N ARG A 204 -10.88 5.03 -14.39
CA ARG A 204 -11.63 5.75 -15.44
C ARG A 204 -10.70 6.50 -16.40
N GLY A 205 -9.38 6.41 -16.23
CA GLY A 205 -8.40 7.11 -17.05
C GLY A 205 -8.17 8.56 -16.63
N MET A 206 -8.67 8.97 -15.46
CA MET A 206 -8.50 10.32 -14.92
C MET A 206 -7.30 10.34 -13.98
N GLU A 207 -6.22 11.01 -14.40
CA GLU A 207 -5.05 11.25 -13.56
C GLU A 207 -5.34 12.39 -12.59
N VAL A 208 -5.56 12.04 -11.31
CA VAL A 208 -5.88 12.99 -10.25
C VAL A 208 -4.73 13.07 -9.25
N ALA A 209 -4.28 14.29 -8.95
CA ALA A 209 -3.23 14.52 -7.97
C ALA A 209 -3.76 14.31 -6.53
N MET A 210 -2.88 13.83 -5.65
CA MET A 210 -3.18 13.79 -4.22
C MET A 210 -3.36 15.22 -3.68
N PRO A 211 -4.41 15.49 -2.87
CA PRO A 211 -4.56 16.76 -2.16
C PRO A 211 -3.32 17.11 -1.33
N GLN A 212 -2.96 18.40 -1.25
CA GLN A 212 -1.72 18.85 -0.59
C GLN A 212 -1.62 18.41 0.88
N GLY A 213 -2.73 18.48 1.63
CA GLY A 213 -2.79 18.05 3.03
C GLY A 213 -2.70 16.54 3.24
N CYS A 214 -2.45 15.77 2.17
CA CYS A 214 -2.27 14.33 2.21
C CYS A 214 -0.89 13.88 1.70
N GLY A 215 0.01 14.82 1.46
CA GLY A 215 1.41 14.51 1.16
C GLY A 215 2.29 15.37 2.05
N HIS A 216 3.22 14.74 2.76
CA HIS A 216 4.25 15.46 3.49
C HIS A 216 5.58 14.73 3.32
N CYS A 217 6.61 15.50 2.98
CA CYS A 217 7.99 15.02 2.92
C CYS A 217 8.71 15.48 4.18
N PRO A 218 8.93 14.61 5.18
CA PRO A 218 9.69 14.98 6.36
C PRO A 218 11.15 15.24 5.99
N LEU A 219 11.69 16.32 6.52
CA LEU A 219 13.08 16.74 6.34
C LEU A 219 13.92 16.36 7.58
N PRO A 220 15.25 16.21 7.42
CA PRO A 220 16.14 15.81 8.51
C PRO A 220 16.15 16.76 9.72
N ASP A 221 15.80 18.03 9.52
CA ASP A 221 15.71 19.05 10.58
C ASP A 221 14.38 19.01 11.35
N GLY A 222 13.48 18.08 11.00
CA GLY A 222 12.16 17.93 11.60
C GLY A 222 11.06 18.78 10.95
N SER A 223 11.40 19.59 9.94
CA SER A 223 10.39 20.28 9.12
C SER A 223 9.75 19.32 8.10
N THR A 224 8.70 19.77 7.42
CA THR A 224 8.02 19.00 6.37
C THR A 224 7.82 19.88 5.15
N LEU A 225 7.92 19.29 3.96
CA LEU A 225 7.55 19.95 2.71
C LEU A 225 6.21 19.42 2.21
N SER A 226 5.38 20.34 1.75
CA SER A 226 4.13 20.00 1.06
C SER A 226 4.37 19.68 -0.42
N PRO A 227 3.51 18.88 -1.08
CA PRO A 227 3.58 18.64 -2.51
C PRO A 227 3.60 19.95 -3.31
N GLY A 228 4.62 20.09 -4.16
CA GLY A 228 4.84 21.30 -4.98
C GLY A 228 5.59 22.42 -4.27
N GLU A 229 5.87 22.30 -2.97
CA GLU A 229 6.72 23.23 -2.26
C GLU A 229 8.19 23.05 -2.65
N VAL A 230 8.88 24.15 -2.90
CA VAL A 230 10.30 24.15 -3.28
C VAL A 230 11.10 24.86 -2.19
N GLN A 231 11.99 24.10 -1.55
CA GLN A 231 12.97 24.66 -0.64
C GLN A 231 14.35 24.70 -1.31
N VAL A 232 14.95 25.89 -1.36
CA VAL A 232 16.30 26.09 -1.88
C VAL A 232 17.28 26.11 -0.73
N PHE A 233 18.22 25.17 -0.72
CA PHE A 233 19.30 25.13 0.27
C PHE A 233 20.52 25.88 -0.27
N ASP A 234 20.83 27.03 0.31
CA ASP A 234 22.04 27.81 -0.02
C ASP A 234 23.17 27.44 0.95
N GLY A 235 24.08 26.56 0.51
CA GLY A 235 25.26 26.14 1.30
C GLY A 235 25.01 25.16 2.44
N ASN A 236 23.75 24.88 2.81
CA ASN A 236 23.35 23.97 3.90
C ASN A 236 22.48 22.79 3.40
N SER A 237 22.67 22.35 2.15
CA SER A 237 21.95 21.17 1.66
C SER A 237 22.36 19.92 2.44
N PRO A 238 21.47 18.92 2.58
CA PRO A 238 21.86 17.63 3.12
C PRO A 238 23.08 17.09 2.38
N HIS A 239 24.18 16.93 3.09
CA HIS A 239 25.41 16.35 2.54
C HIS A 239 25.25 14.83 2.46
N SER A 240 24.37 14.36 1.59
CA SER A 240 24.05 12.94 1.39
C SER A 240 23.77 12.67 -0.09
N ALA A 241 23.94 11.43 -0.52
CA ALA A 241 23.60 10.99 -1.86
C ALA A 241 22.57 9.86 -1.86
N ASP A 242 21.62 9.98 -2.79
CA ASP A 242 20.66 8.93 -3.14
C ASP A 242 21.08 8.33 -4.46
N THR A 243 21.50 7.07 -4.45
CA THR A 243 21.95 6.40 -5.67
C THR A 243 21.02 5.25 -6.03
N VAL A 244 20.49 5.29 -7.26
CA VAL A 244 19.75 4.15 -7.84
C VAL A 244 20.69 3.40 -8.78
N LEU A 245 20.90 2.11 -8.50
CA LEU A 245 21.70 1.21 -9.30
C LEU A 245 20.76 0.45 -10.23
N ILE A 246 20.87 0.73 -11.53
CA ILE A 246 20.11 0.05 -12.58
C ILE A 246 20.96 -1.08 -13.13
N VAL A 247 20.50 -2.32 -12.97
CA VAL A 247 21.29 -3.53 -13.20
C VAL A 247 20.56 -4.45 -14.18
N GLU A 248 21.21 -4.74 -15.30
CA GLU A 248 20.73 -5.77 -16.23
C GLU A 248 20.97 -7.17 -15.64
N GLN A 249 19.96 -8.03 -15.71
CA GLN A 249 19.96 -9.37 -15.12
C GLN A 249 20.02 -10.49 -16.17
N ALA A 250 20.62 -10.19 -17.33
CA ALA A 250 20.89 -11.16 -18.36
C ALA A 250 21.76 -12.32 -17.83
N SER A 251 21.53 -13.51 -18.35
CA SER A 251 22.24 -14.72 -17.91
C SER A 251 23.76 -14.64 -18.05
N CYS A 252 24.26 -13.87 -19.02
CA CYS A 252 25.70 -13.61 -19.21
C CYS A 252 26.34 -12.73 -18.13
N LEU A 253 25.55 -12.04 -17.31
CA LEU A 253 26.01 -11.20 -16.21
C LEU A 253 25.91 -11.91 -14.84
N GLN A 254 25.49 -13.18 -14.82
CA GLN A 254 25.45 -13.99 -13.61
C GLN A 254 26.87 -14.14 -13.03
N GLY A 255 27.10 -13.57 -11.83
CA GLY A 255 28.39 -13.61 -11.13
C GLY A 255 29.07 -12.24 -10.95
N LEU A 256 28.50 -11.16 -11.48
CA LEU A 256 29.02 -9.82 -11.25
C LEU A 256 28.89 -9.44 -9.75
N GLN A 257 30.02 -9.21 -9.06
CA GLN A 257 30.00 -8.78 -7.67
C GLN A 257 29.76 -7.28 -7.54
N LEU A 258 28.49 -6.88 -7.50
CA LEU A 258 28.09 -5.47 -7.34
C LEU A 258 28.44 -4.91 -5.95
N SER A 259 28.63 -5.76 -4.94
CA SER A 259 29.01 -5.34 -3.59
C SER A 259 30.31 -4.53 -3.55
N GLN A 260 31.30 -4.90 -4.37
CA GLN A 260 32.59 -4.20 -4.39
C GLN A 260 32.48 -2.82 -5.03
N LEU A 261 31.63 -2.68 -6.04
CA LEU A 261 31.34 -1.39 -6.67
C LEU A 261 30.72 -0.44 -5.66
N THR A 262 29.77 -0.93 -4.88
CA THR A 262 29.04 -0.10 -3.91
C THR A 262 29.89 0.30 -2.72
N ASP A 263 30.80 -0.56 -2.26
CA ASP A 263 31.75 -0.19 -1.21
C ASP A 263 32.70 0.92 -1.67
N LYS A 264 33.18 0.84 -2.92
CA LYS A 264 34.04 1.88 -3.51
C LYS A 264 33.29 3.18 -3.72
N LEU A 265 32.05 3.11 -4.22
CA LEU A 265 31.19 4.26 -4.43
C LEU A 265 30.90 4.97 -3.10
N ASP A 266 30.47 4.25 -2.07
CA ASP A 266 30.19 4.84 -0.76
C ASP A 266 31.44 5.48 -0.14
N SER A 267 32.60 4.83 -0.29
CA SER A 267 33.88 5.38 0.15
C SER A 267 34.21 6.70 -0.56
N ALA A 268 33.99 6.76 -1.88
CA ALA A 268 34.21 7.97 -2.66
C ALA A 268 33.24 9.11 -2.28
N LEU A 269 31.96 8.79 -2.05
CA LEU A 269 30.95 9.76 -1.60
C LEU A 269 31.31 10.32 -0.22
N ASN A 270 31.68 9.44 0.73
CA ASN A 270 32.12 9.86 2.06
C ASN A 270 33.38 10.74 2.00
N LEU A 271 34.35 10.42 1.13
CA LEU A 271 35.54 11.25 0.90
C LEU A 271 35.20 12.63 0.32
N ALA A 272 34.14 12.73 -0.47
CA ALA A 272 33.59 13.99 -0.97
C ALA A 272 32.72 14.74 0.07
N GLY A 273 32.62 14.23 1.30
CA GLY A 273 31.85 14.83 2.38
C GLY A 273 30.36 14.46 2.38
N LEU A 274 29.92 13.55 1.50
CA LEU A 274 28.54 13.05 1.46
C LEU A 274 28.40 11.86 2.40
N ILE A 275 27.67 12.05 3.50
CA ILE A 275 27.41 11.09 4.57
C ILE A 275 25.94 10.67 4.59
N ASN A 276 25.61 9.58 5.29
CA ASN A 276 24.25 9.02 5.32
C ASN A 276 23.68 8.68 3.94
N ASN A 277 24.54 8.24 3.02
CA ASN A 277 24.14 7.86 1.67
C ASN A 277 23.20 6.65 1.68
N ARG A 278 22.18 6.68 0.81
CA ARG A 278 21.24 5.59 0.62
C ARG A 278 21.25 5.10 -0.82
N TYR A 279 20.94 3.82 -0.98
CA TYR A 279 21.04 3.11 -2.24
C TYR A 279 19.74 2.36 -2.53
N SER A 280 19.38 2.28 -3.80
CA SER A 280 18.28 1.43 -4.28
C SER A 280 18.76 0.63 -5.48
N VAL A 281 18.20 -0.56 -5.69
CA VAL A 281 18.55 -1.44 -6.81
C VAL A 281 17.32 -1.68 -7.66
N VAL A 282 17.46 -1.46 -8.96
CA VAL A 282 16.46 -1.77 -9.97
C VAL A 282 17.05 -2.77 -10.93
N GLY A 283 16.49 -3.98 -10.96
CA GLY A 283 16.88 -5.04 -11.90
C GLY A 283 15.97 -5.06 -13.12
N PHE A 284 16.49 -5.31 -14.32
CA PHE A 284 15.71 -5.45 -15.55
C PHE A 284 16.31 -6.52 -16.49
N GLY A 285 15.56 -6.96 -17.49
CA GLY A 285 16.05 -7.87 -18.53
C GLY A 285 16.36 -9.30 -18.05
N GLY A 286 15.84 -9.70 -16.89
CA GLY A 286 16.00 -11.06 -16.37
C GLY A 286 14.90 -12.01 -16.86
N ASP A 287 15.19 -13.30 -16.92
CA ASP A 287 14.25 -14.33 -17.41
C ASP A 287 12.92 -14.35 -16.62
N ARG A 288 12.98 -14.10 -15.30
CA ARG A 288 11.81 -14.09 -14.40
C ARG A 288 11.09 -12.73 -14.37
N PHE A 289 11.85 -11.66 -14.58
CA PHE A 289 11.43 -10.27 -14.46
C PHE A 289 12.07 -9.47 -15.61
N PRO A 290 11.45 -9.49 -16.80
CA PRO A 290 11.99 -8.76 -17.95
C PRO A 290 11.85 -7.24 -17.75
N GLU A 291 10.74 -6.81 -17.16
CA GLU A 291 10.49 -5.40 -16.84
C GLU A 291 11.27 -4.93 -15.61
N PRO A 292 11.63 -3.63 -15.51
CA PRO A 292 12.32 -3.08 -14.35
C PRO A 292 11.58 -3.34 -13.03
N GLN A 293 12.29 -3.87 -12.03
CA GLN A 293 11.77 -4.14 -10.69
C GLN A 293 12.67 -3.59 -9.61
N THR A 294 12.07 -2.96 -8.60
CA THR A 294 12.78 -2.52 -7.40
C THR A 294 13.02 -3.69 -6.45
N TYR A 295 14.26 -3.84 -6.01
CA TYR A 295 14.68 -4.87 -5.06
C TYR A 295 14.56 -4.35 -3.64
N THR A 296 14.01 -5.18 -2.74
CA THR A 296 13.91 -4.86 -1.32
C THR A 296 14.98 -5.56 -0.51
N VAL A 297 15.37 -4.97 0.62
CA VAL A 297 16.09 -5.67 1.67
C VAL A 297 15.47 -5.33 3.01
N ASP A 298 15.13 -6.36 3.77
CA ASP A 298 14.42 -6.22 5.03
C ASP A 298 13.14 -5.37 4.84
N GLY A 299 12.44 -5.54 3.71
CA GLY A 299 11.17 -4.85 3.40
C GLY A 299 11.31 -3.40 2.91
N GLU A 300 12.53 -2.86 2.87
CA GLU A 300 12.80 -1.48 2.47
C GLU A 300 13.37 -1.38 1.05
N ILE A 301 13.06 -0.28 0.36
CA ILE A 301 13.61 0.05 -0.97
C ILE A 301 14.93 0.81 -0.87
N TRP A 302 15.01 1.72 0.11
CA TRP A 302 16.20 2.54 0.33
C TRP A 302 17.06 1.90 1.40
N LEU A 303 18.28 1.58 1.02
CA LEU A 303 19.18 0.73 1.76
C LEU A 303 20.41 1.51 2.21
N GLY A 304 20.86 1.28 3.43
CA GLY A 304 22.22 1.62 3.81
C GLY A 304 23.23 0.67 3.16
N ARG A 305 24.49 1.10 3.02
CA ARG A 305 25.58 0.31 2.38
C ARG A 305 25.61 -1.16 2.79
N ARG A 306 25.46 -1.47 4.08
CA ARG A 306 25.56 -2.86 4.58
C ARG A 306 24.41 -3.76 4.11
N ALA A 307 23.21 -3.19 3.94
CA ALA A 307 22.03 -3.92 3.49
C ALA A 307 22.06 -4.17 1.98
N LEU A 308 22.66 -3.25 1.21
CA LEU A 308 22.77 -3.35 -0.24
C LEU A 308 23.44 -4.64 -0.73
N ASN A 309 24.41 -5.16 0.01
CA ASN A 309 25.05 -6.44 -0.31
C ASN A 309 24.08 -7.64 -0.27
N LYS A 310 22.94 -7.53 0.42
CA LYS A 310 21.88 -8.53 0.41
C LYS A 310 20.98 -8.41 -0.82
N ALA A 311 20.84 -7.22 -1.41
CA ALA A 311 19.99 -6.96 -2.57
C ALA A 311 20.51 -7.62 -3.86
N PHE A 312 21.82 -7.92 -3.91
CA PHE A 312 22.48 -8.54 -5.06
C PHE A 312 22.62 -10.06 -4.98
N ARG A 313 22.03 -10.72 -3.97
CA ARG A 313 22.10 -12.17 -3.77
C ARG A 313 20.81 -12.85 -4.24
#